data_AF-F7SCD2-F1
#
_entry.id   AF-F7SCD2-F1
#
_cell.length_a   1.000
_cell.length_b   1.000
_cell.length_c   1.000
_cell.angle_alpha   90.00
_cell.angle_beta   90.00
_cell.angle_gamma   90.00
#
_symmetry.space_group_name_H-M   'P 1'
#
loop_
_entity.id
_entity.type
_entity.pdbx_description
1 polymer ?
#
loop_
_entity_poly.entity_id
_entity_poly.type
_entity_poly.pdbx_seq_one_letter_code
_entity_poly.pdbx_strand_id
1 'polypeptide(L)'
;ELGRYILAVPMRRLRDVDEAVLTRPGRYRKVADNLQVKEVVVGDGERRKRYVLCLNPEEAERQRRHRDEVLASLRAELALLAARDADHPKAACSLLASRRYGRYLSTDAAGRPYLDADKIRHAARFDGKFVVITNDDTLSAEDVALGYKGGAIIEACFRRMKQTGLEVRPMFHWRPRRIEAHVRLCVLALQMQRAAELRCGLPWACIAHILASLKAVCFQFEGRTIVQRTKISPEAAEILKNLGISTPKKLLSVAEPRHTQVAA
;
A
#
# COMPACT_ATOMS: atom_id res chain seq x y z
N GLU A 1 16.81 -26.45 -12.89
CA GLU A 1 15.71 -26.43 -11.91
C GLU A 1 14.67 -25.41 -12.36
N LEU A 2 13.40 -25.79 -12.44
CA LEU A 2 12.33 -24.83 -12.72
C LEU A 2 12.25 -23.85 -11.54
N GLY A 3 12.29 -22.55 -11.82
CA GLY A 3 12.18 -21.52 -10.78
C GLY A 3 10.86 -21.65 -10.02
N ARG A 4 10.94 -21.53 -8.68
CA ARG A 4 9.77 -21.48 -7.81
C ARG A 4 9.17 -20.07 -7.83
N TYR A 5 7.85 -19.95 -7.88
CA TYR A 5 7.18 -18.66 -7.99
C TYR A 5 5.93 -18.57 -7.13
N ILE A 6 5.60 -17.33 -6.77
CA ILE A 6 4.33 -16.94 -6.16
C ILE A 6 3.80 -15.77 -7.01
N LEU A 7 2.64 -15.93 -7.65
CA LEU A 7 2.10 -14.93 -8.57
C LEU A 7 0.64 -14.60 -8.26
N ALA A 8 0.28 -13.32 -8.33
CA ALA A 8 -1.11 -12.90 -8.30
C ALA A 8 -1.82 -13.24 -9.61
N VAL A 9 -3.08 -13.65 -9.50
CA VAL A 9 -3.90 -14.02 -10.63
C VAL A 9 -5.05 -13.03 -10.78
N PRO A 10 -5.25 -12.41 -11.95
CA PRO A 10 -6.40 -11.54 -12.18
C PRO A 10 -7.68 -12.40 -12.22
N MET A 11 -8.40 -12.44 -11.10
CA MET A 11 -9.55 -13.33 -10.87
C MET A 11 -10.65 -13.22 -11.93
N ARG A 12 -10.83 -12.03 -12.53
CA ARG A 12 -11.88 -11.76 -13.53
C ARG A 12 -11.49 -12.12 -14.96
N ARG A 13 -10.22 -12.44 -15.21
CA ARG A 13 -9.70 -12.75 -16.56
C ARG A 13 -9.42 -14.23 -16.75
N LEU A 14 -9.14 -14.98 -15.68
CA LEU A 14 -8.85 -16.41 -15.77
C LEU A 14 -10.09 -17.24 -15.51
N ARG A 15 -10.47 -18.04 -16.51
CA ARG A 15 -11.60 -18.99 -16.44
C ARG A 15 -11.40 -20.01 -15.31
N ASP A 16 -10.18 -20.55 -15.17
CA ASP A 16 -9.82 -21.47 -14.09
C ASP A 16 -10.20 -20.92 -12.71
N VAL A 17 -10.07 -19.59 -12.49
CA VAL A 17 -10.36 -18.98 -11.20
C VAL A 17 -11.87 -18.83 -10.97
N ASP A 18 -12.60 -18.35 -11.96
CA ASP A 18 -14.04 -18.13 -11.84
C ASP A 18 -14.83 -19.45 -11.79
N GLU A 19 -14.45 -20.41 -12.61
CA GLU A 19 -15.14 -21.69 -12.77
C GLU A 19 -14.72 -22.71 -11.71
N ALA A 20 -13.41 -22.84 -11.43
CA ALA A 20 -12.91 -23.92 -10.56
C ALA A 20 -12.47 -23.45 -9.17
N VAL A 21 -11.82 -22.29 -9.03
CA VAL A 21 -11.30 -21.83 -7.72
C VAL A 21 -12.39 -21.25 -6.82
N LEU A 22 -13.25 -20.39 -7.37
CA LEU A 22 -14.32 -19.73 -6.60
C LEU A 22 -15.56 -20.61 -6.37
N THR A 23 -15.77 -21.65 -7.17
CA THR A 23 -16.98 -22.48 -7.14
C THR A 23 -16.77 -23.76 -6.33
N ARG A 24 -15.54 -24.27 -6.23
CA ARG A 24 -15.27 -25.46 -5.43
C ARG A 24 -15.68 -25.24 -3.97
N PRO A 25 -16.40 -26.16 -3.33
CA PRO A 25 -16.68 -26.09 -1.89
C PRO A 25 -15.39 -26.29 -1.09
N GLY A 26 -15.36 -25.83 0.16
CA GLY A 26 -14.19 -26.00 1.04
C GLY A 26 -14.10 -24.93 2.12
N ARG A 27 -13.51 -25.29 3.25
CA ARG A 27 -13.40 -24.43 4.43
C ARG A 27 -12.24 -23.46 4.28
N TYR A 28 -12.47 -22.22 4.69
CA TYR A 28 -11.41 -21.24 4.86
C TYR A 28 -10.74 -21.45 6.22
N ARG A 29 -9.41 -21.40 6.25
CA ARG A 29 -8.62 -21.36 7.47
C ARG A 29 -8.25 -19.92 7.78
N LYS A 30 -8.51 -19.48 9.02
CA LYS A 30 -8.02 -18.18 9.50
C LYS A 30 -6.51 -18.23 9.66
N VAL A 31 -5.85 -17.19 9.17
CA VAL A 31 -4.40 -16.97 9.23
C VAL A 31 -4.11 -15.54 9.69
N ALA A 32 -2.84 -15.20 9.87
CA ALA A 32 -2.44 -13.88 10.35
C ALA A 32 -3.01 -12.70 9.52
N ASP A 33 -3.06 -11.54 10.15
CA ASP A 33 -3.55 -10.27 9.59
C ASP A 33 -5.00 -10.26 9.04
N ASN A 34 -5.94 -10.86 9.76
CA ASN A 34 -7.35 -10.92 9.37
C ASN A 34 -7.56 -11.51 7.97
N LEU A 35 -6.76 -12.53 7.63
CA LEU A 35 -6.85 -13.21 6.36
C LEU A 35 -7.42 -14.62 6.54
N GLN A 36 -8.19 -15.05 5.55
CA GLN A 36 -8.77 -16.37 5.47
C GLN A 36 -8.27 -17.02 4.18
N VAL A 37 -7.65 -18.18 4.27
CA VAL A 37 -7.06 -18.86 3.12
C VAL A 37 -7.73 -20.19 2.84
N LYS A 38 -7.79 -20.51 1.55
CA LYS A 38 -8.29 -21.76 1.04
C LYS A 38 -7.41 -22.23 -0.10
N GLU A 39 -6.94 -23.45 -0.01
CA GLU A 39 -6.16 -24.08 -1.06
C GLU A 39 -7.06 -24.80 -2.07
N VAL A 40 -6.74 -24.64 -3.36
CA VAL A 40 -7.43 -25.29 -4.46
C VAL A 40 -6.42 -25.72 -5.52
N VAL A 41 -6.32 -27.02 -5.79
CA VAL A 41 -5.44 -27.56 -6.84
C VAL A 41 -6.26 -27.90 -8.08
N VAL A 42 -6.02 -27.23 -9.21
CA VAL A 42 -6.77 -27.43 -10.46
C VAL A 42 -5.92 -28.20 -11.47
N GLY A 43 -6.49 -29.26 -12.04
CA GLY A 43 -5.80 -30.19 -12.96
C GLY A 43 -5.08 -31.33 -12.26
N ASP A 44 -4.55 -32.25 -13.07
CA ASP A 44 -3.90 -33.49 -12.62
C ASP A 44 -2.45 -33.58 -13.13
N GLY A 45 -1.62 -34.36 -12.42
CA GLY A 45 -0.22 -34.64 -12.80
C GLY A 45 0.70 -33.41 -12.75
N GLU A 46 1.70 -33.37 -13.63
CA GLU A 46 2.72 -32.30 -13.68
C GLU A 46 2.17 -30.92 -14.11
N ARG A 47 0.98 -30.89 -14.72
CA ARG A 47 0.31 -29.64 -15.13
C ARG A 47 -0.63 -29.08 -14.06
N ARG A 48 -0.69 -29.69 -12.88
CA ARG A 48 -1.52 -29.21 -11.78
C ARG A 48 -1.14 -27.78 -11.40
N LYS A 49 -2.13 -26.93 -11.21
CA LYS A 49 -1.95 -25.55 -10.75
C LYS A 49 -2.45 -25.45 -9.32
N ARG A 50 -1.56 -25.08 -8.40
CA ARG A 50 -1.90 -24.85 -7.00
C ARG A 50 -2.30 -23.39 -6.79
N TYR A 51 -3.57 -23.18 -6.50
CA TYR A 51 -4.14 -21.87 -6.17
C TYR A 51 -4.38 -21.72 -4.68
N VAL A 52 -4.08 -20.54 -4.16
CA VAL A 52 -4.42 -20.11 -2.81
C VAL A 52 -5.40 -18.95 -2.91
N LEU A 53 -6.66 -19.23 -2.60
CA LEU A 53 -7.72 -18.25 -2.51
C LEU A 53 -7.68 -17.60 -1.13
N CYS A 54 -7.50 -16.28 -1.13
CA CYS A 54 -7.41 -15.48 0.07
C CYS A 54 -8.64 -14.58 0.17
N LEU A 55 -9.19 -14.43 1.37
CA LEU A 55 -10.32 -13.57 1.71
C LEU A 55 -9.94 -12.69 2.88
N ASN A 56 -10.05 -11.38 2.70
CA ASN A 56 -9.98 -10.38 3.77
C ASN A 56 -11.41 -9.90 4.10
N PRO A 57 -11.97 -10.27 5.26
CA PRO A 57 -13.33 -9.89 5.65
C PRO A 57 -13.55 -8.37 5.76
N GLU A 58 -12.58 -7.60 6.24
CA GLU A 58 -12.68 -6.14 6.33
C GLU A 58 -12.71 -5.49 4.94
N GLU A 59 -11.85 -5.94 4.03
CA GLU A 59 -11.85 -5.43 2.67
C GLU A 59 -13.12 -5.87 1.91
N ALA A 60 -13.67 -7.06 2.21
CA ALA A 60 -14.95 -7.50 1.67
C ALA A 60 -16.10 -6.58 2.12
N GLU A 61 -16.13 -6.22 3.40
CA GLU A 61 -17.09 -5.26 3.98
C GLU A 61 -16.99 -3.90 3.29
N ARG A 62 -15.77 -3.38 3.14
CA ARG A 62 -15.50 -2.11 2.47
C ARG A 62 -15.94 -2.12 1.00
N GLN A 63 -15.60 -3.18 0.26
CA GLN A 63 -15.95 -3.31 -1.16
C GLN A 63 -17.46 -3.50 -1.36
N ARG A 64 -18.13 -4.22 -0.45
CA ARG A 64 -19.59 -4.32 -0.45
C ARG A 64 -20.24 -2.95 -0.30
N ARG A 65 -19.87 -2.17 0.72
CA ARG A 65 -20.40 -0.81 0.93
C ARG A 65 -20.20 0.08 -0.29
N HIS A 66 -18.98 0.05 -0.86
CA HIS A 66 -18.69 0.80 -2.07
C HIS A 66 -19.55 0.34 -3.27
N ARG A 67 -19.78 -0.97 -3.44
CA ARG A 67 -20.70 -1.46 -4.47
C ARG A 67 -22.11 -0.93 -4.22
N ASP A 68 -22.60 -0.98 -2.99
CA ASP A 68 -23.96 -0.54 -2.66
C ASP A 68 -24.15 0.95 -2.98
N GLU A 69 -23.16 1.79 -2.68
CA GLU A 69 -23.12 3.21 -3.10
C GLU A 69 -23.16 3.38 -4.63
N VAL A 70 -22.36 2.58 -5.35
CA VAL A 70 -22.34 2.59 -6.83
C VAL A 70 -23.69 2.17 -7.40
N LEU A 71 -24.32 1.15 -6.82
CA LEU A 71 -25.64 0.66 -7.24
C LEU A 71 -26.72 1.69 -6.94
N ALA A 72 -26.66 2.39 -5.80
CA ALA A 72 -27.60 3.47 -5.47
C ALA A 72 -27.48 4.62 -6.48
N SER A 73 -26.25 5.06 -6.78
CA SER A 73 -25.97 6.06 -7.80
C SER A 73 -26.45 5.62 -9.19
N LEU A 74 -26.25 4.35 -9.55
CA LEU A 74 -26.67 3.80 -10.84
C LEU A 74 -28.20 3.71 -10.96
N ARG A 75 -28.92 3.39 -9.88
CA ARG A 75 -30.39 3.40 -9.87
C ARG A 75 -30.95 4.79 -10.17
N ALA A 76 -30.36 5.84 -9.59
CA ALA A 76 -30.76 7.21 -9.86
C ALA A 76 -30.54 7.60 -11.33
N GLU A 77 -29.39 7.24 -11.91
CA GLU A 77 -29.09 7.47 -13.33
C GLU A 77 -30.07 6.75 -14.26
N LEU A 78 -30.41 5.49 -13.97
CA LEU A 78 -31.39 4.75 -14.75
C LEU A 78 -32.80 5.36 -14.65
N ALA A 79 -33.19 5.89 -13.49
CA ALA A 79 -34.47 6.59 -13.32
C ALA A 79 -34.52 7.89 -14.15
N LEU A 80 -33.42 8.65 -14.18
CA LEU A 80 -33.31 9.86 -15.00
C LEU A 80 -33.36 9.54 -16.50
N LEU A 81 -32.73 8.45 -16.92
CA LEU A 81 -32.82 7.98 -18.31
C LEU A 81 -34.23 7.56 -18.70
N ALA A 82 -34.93 6.83 -17.83
CA ALA A 82 -36.29 6.39 -18.10
C ALA A 82 -37.27 7.56 -18.26
N ALA A 83 -37.00 8.70 -17.63
CA ALA A 83 -37.80 9.92 -17.77
C ALA A 83 -37.51 10.72 -19.05
N ARG A 84 -36.42 10.43 -19.78
CA ARG A 84 -35.99 11.16 -20.97
C ARG A 84 -36.15 10.29 -22.22
N ASP A 85 -37.31 10.35 -22.86
CA ASP A 85 -37.59 9.56 -24.09
C ASP A 85 -36.69 9.93 -25.30
N ALA A 86 -36.15 11.15 -25.36
CA ALA A 86 -35.47 11.68 -26.56
C ALA A 86 -33.93 11.45 -26.61
N ASP A 87 -33.24 11.31 -25.47
CA ASP A 87 -31.76 11.17 -25.40
C ASP A 87 -31.28 9.72 -25.24
N HIS A 88 -32.22 8.77 -25.42
CA HIS A 88 -32.10 7.38 -25.03
C HIS A 88 -30.83 6.66 -25.53
N PRO A 89 -30.41 6.74 -26.81
CA PRO A 89 -29.34 5.88 -27.31
C PRO A 89 -27.94 6.28 -26.82
N LYS A 90 -27.63 7.58 -26.76
CA LYS A 90 -26.25 8.03 -26.47
C LYS A 90 -25.92 7.90 -24.98
N ALA A 91 -26.85 8.28 -24.11
CA ALA A 91 -26.65 8.22 -22.67
C ALA A 91 -26.68 6.76 -22.16
N ALA A 92 -27.55 5.90 -22.71
CA ALA A 92 -27.54 4.47 -22.44
C ALA A 92 -26.23 3.79 -22.85
N CYS A 93 -25.73 4.07 -24.06
CA CYS A 93 -24.44 3.54 -24.53
C CYS A 93 -23.27 4.00 -23.63
N SER A 94 -23.29 5.25 -23.15
CA SER A 94 -22.27 5.76 -22.22
C SER A 94 -22.28 5.01 -20.88
N LEU A 95 -23.47 4.72 -20.33
CA LEU A 95 -23.63 3.96 -19.10
C LEU A 95 -23.16 2.51 -19.25
N LEU A 96 -23.46 1.86 -20.37
CA LEU A 96 -23.00 0.51 -20.70
C LEU A 96 -21.48 0.44 -20.90
N ALA A 97 -20.88 1.45 -21.54
CA ALA A 97 -19.43 1.53 -21.76
C ALA A 97 -18.66 1.93 -20.49
N SER A 98 -19.34 2.47 -19.48
CA SER A 98 -18.69 2.92 -18.25
C SER A 98 -18.07 1.76 -17.48
N ARG A 99 -16.77 1.85 -17.19
CA ARG A 99 -16.07 0.88 -16.31
C ARG A 99 -16.65 0.85 -14.89
N ARG A 100 -17.30 1.93 -14.44
CA ARG A 100 -17.95 2.00 -13.13
C ARG A 100 -19.24 1.19 -13.13
N TYR A 101 -20.11 1.44 -14.11
CA TYR A 101 -21.50 0.98 -14.12
C TYR A 101 -21.77 -0.23 -15.02
N GLY A 102 -21.16 -0.30 -16.21
CA GLY A 102 -21.42 -1.32 -17.23
C GLY A 102 -21.27 -2.76 -16.74
N ARG A 103 -20.44 -2.98 -15.71
CA ARG A 103 -20.28 -4.29 -15.06
C ARG A 103 -21.54 -4.82 -14.35
N TYR A 104 -22.51 -3.96 -14.06
CA TYR A 104 -23.77 -4.32 -13.37
C TYR A 104 -24.99 -4.23 -14.28
N LEU A 105 -24.79 -3.83 -15.54
CA LEU A 105 -25.87 -3.57 -16.49
C LEU A 105 -25.98 -4.68 -17.52
N SER A 106 -27.19 -4.96 -17.96
CA SER A 106 -27.49 -5.71 -19.18
C SER A 106 -28.50 -4.92 -20.02
N THR A 107 -28.77 -5.36 -21.25
CA THR A 107 -29.69 -4.70 -22.18
C THR A 107 -30.93 -5.54 -22.40
N ASP A 108 -32.09 -4.90 -22.40
CA ASP A 108 -33.34 -5.55 -22.79
C ASP A 108 -33.44 -5.73 -24.33
N ALA A 109 -34.55 -6.31 -24.80
CA ALA A 109 -34.80 -6.50 -26.24
C ALA A 109 -34.90 -5.18 -27.03
N ALA A 110 -35.18 -4.07 -26.36
CA ALA A 110 -35.23 -2.72 -26.93
C ALA A 110 -33.89 -1.96 -26.78
N GLY A 111 -32.83 -2.62 -26.29
CA GLY A 111 -31.51 -2.04 -26.08
C GLY A 111 -31.41 -1.11 -24.86
N ARG A 112 -32.40 -1.11 -23.97
CA ARG A 112 -32.42 -0.29 -22.75
C ARG A 112 -31.57 -0.94 -21.64
N PRO A 113 -30.68 -0.18 -20.98
CA PRO A 113 -29.87 -0.71 -19.91
C PRO A 113 -30.71 -0.94 -18.65
N TYR A 114 -30.60 -2.11 -18.05
CA TYR A 114 -31.23 -2.45 -16.77
C TYR A 114 -30.21 -3.09 -15.82
N LEU A 115 -30.50 -3.04 -14.53
CA LEU A 115 -29.67 -3.70 -13.51
C LEU A 115 -29.82 -5.21 -13.58
N ASP A 116 -28.73 -5.88 -13.85
CA ASP A 116 -28.68 -7.34 -13.94
C ASP A 116 -28.31 -7.93 -12.57
N ALA A 117 -29.28 -8.61 -11.96
CA ALA A 117 -29.10 -9.24 -10.65
C ALA A 117 -28.02 -10.33 -10.65
N ASP A 118 -27.84 -11.06 -11.74
CA ASP A 118 -26.80 -12.07 -11.88
C ASP A 118 -25.42 -11.43 -11.97
N LYS A 119 -25.27 -10.34 -12.72
CA LYS A 119 -24.00 -9.58 -12.77
C LYS A 119 -23.66 -8.97 -11.41
N ILE A 120 -24.66 -8.50 -10.67
CA ILE A 120 -24.45 -7.99 -9.30
C ILE A 120 -24.01 -9.12 -8.37
N ARG A 121 -24.69 -10.27 -8.40
CA ARG A 121 -24.30 -11.47 -7.63
C ARG A 121 -22.89 -11.93 -7.98
N HIS A 122 -22.58 -12.01 -9.26
CA HIS A 122 -21.25 -12.39 -9.76
C HIS A 122 -20.19 -11.42 -9.24
N ALA A 123 -20.40 -10.12 -9.39
CA ALA A 123 -19.47 -9.10 -8.88
C ALA A 123 -19.25 -9.20 -7.36
N ALA A 124 -20.30 -9.49 -6.59
CA ALA A 124 -20.22 -9.68 -5.14
C ALA A 124 -19.37 -10.90 -4.72
N ARG A 125 -19.24 -11.93 -5.58
CA ARG A 125 -18.40 -13.11 -5.28
C ARG A 125 -16.92 -12.75 -5.12
N PHE A 126 -16.47 -11.63 -5.69
CA PHE A 126 -15.07 -11.20 -5.67
C PHE A 126 -14.72 -10.30 -4.49
N ASP A 127 -15.69 -9.84 -3.70
CA ASP A 127 -15.44 -8.88 -2.62
C ASP A 127 -14.42 -9.41 -1.62
N GLY A 128 -13.38 -8.61 -1.38
CA GLY A 128 -12.30 -8.91 -0.43
C GLY A 128 -11.48 -10.16 -0.78
N LYS A 129 -11.68 -10.76 -1.96
CA LYS A 129 -10.96 -11.95 -2.39
C LYS A 129 -9.81 -11.60 -3.33
N PHE A 130 -8.72 -12.35 -3.22
CA PHE A 130 -7.64 -12.38 -4.19
C PHE A 130 -7.10 -13.81 -4.31
N VAL A 131 -6.51 -14.13 -5.46
CA VAL A 131 -6.00 -15.47 -5.74
C VAL A 131 -4.53 -15.40 -6.11
N VAL A 132 -3.76 -16.30 -5.50
CA VAL A 132 -2.34 -16.48 -5.75
C VAL A 132 -2.12 -17.87 -6.34
N ILE A 133 -1.24 -17.99 -7.32
CA ILE A 133 -0.81 -19.28 -7.89
C ILE A 133 0.66 -19.52 -7.53
N THR A 134 0.98 -20.75 -7.18
CA THR A 134 2.34 -21.18 -6.86
C THR A 134 2.63 -22.55 -7.49
N ASN A 135 3.89 -22.81 -7.82
CA ASN A 135 4.40 -24.15 -8.15
C ASN A 135 5.26 -24.73 -7.02
N ASP A 136 5.39 -24.03 -5.89
CA ASP A 136 6.12 -24.50 -4.72
C ASP A 136 5.18 -25.24 -3.76
N ASP A 137 5.37 -26.56 -3.66
CA ASP A 137 4.64 -27.44 -2.75
C ASP A 137 5.24 -27.45 -1.33
N THR A 138 6.42 -26.86 -1.13
CA THR A 138 7.05 -26.77 0.20
C THR A 138 6.49 -25.64 1.07
N LEU A 139 5.83 -24.66 0.46
CA LEU A 139 5.21 -23.52 1.17
C LEU A 139 3.79 -23.85 1.62
N SER A 140 3.48 -23.51 2.87
CA SER A 140 2.10 -23.60 3.36
C SER A 140 1.20 -22.59 2.64
N ALA A 141 -0.11 -22.85 2.60
CA ALA A 141 -1.06 -21.89 2.04
C ALA A 141 -1.06 -20.53 2.78
N GLU A 142 -0.71 -20.54 4.07
CA GLU A 142 -0.50 -19.33 4.88
C GLU A 142 0.70 -18.53 4.37
N ASP A 143 1.86 -19.17 4.21
CA ASP A 143 3.09 -18.51 3.76
C ASP A 143 2.95 -17.95 2.35
N VAL A 144 2.26 -18.66 1.46
CA VAL A 144 1.96 -18.18 0.09
C VAL A 144 1.10 -16.91 0.13
N ALA A 145 0.08 -16.89 0.98
CA ALA A 145 -0.82 -15.76 1.12
C ALA A 145 -0.14 -14.54 1.77
N LEU A 146 0.63 -14.76 2.85
CA LEU A 146 1.39 -13.73 3.54
C LEU A 146 2.54 -13.20 2.69
N GLY A 147 3.24 -14.06 1.96
CA GLY A 147 4.31 -13.67 1.04
C GLY A 147 3.80 -12.74 -0.06
N TYR A 148 2.64 -13.05 -0.66
CA TYR A 148 2.01 -12.16 -1.63
C TYR A 148 1.56 -10.83 -1.02
N LYS A 149 0.98 -10.85 0.18
CA LYS A 149 0.63 -9.62 0.91
C LYS A 149 1.87 -8.77 1.21
N GLY A 150 2.98 -9.41 1.56
CA GLY A 150 4.30 -8.80 1.68
C GLY A 150 4.73 -8.08 0.39
N GLY A 151 4.44 -8.65 -0.78
CA GLY A 151 4.67 -8.01 -2.08
C GLY A 151 3.99 -6.65 -2.23
N ALA A 152 2.72 -6.53 -1.84
CA ALA A 152 2.01 -5.25 -1.88
C ALA A 152 2.60 -4.22 -0.90
N ILE A 153 3.06 -4.67 0.27
CA ILE A 153 3.78 -3.83 1.24
C ILE A 153 5.10 -3.34 0.62
N ILE A 154 5.84 -4.24 -0.02
CA ILE A 154 7.09 -3.93 -0.71
C ILE A 154 6.84 -2.93 -1.85
N GLU A 155 5.80 -3.10 -2.67
CA GLU A 155 5.43 -2.12 -3.70
C GLU A 155 5.06 -0.76 -3.12
N ALA A 156 4.32 -0.73 -2.02
CA ALA A 156 3.99 0.51 -1.32
C ALA A 156 5.25 1.19 -0.75
N CYS A 157 6.20 0.39 -0.23
CA CYS A 157 7.52 0.84 0.20
C CYS A 157 8.33 1.44 -0.96
N PHE A 158 8.41 0.75 -2.10
CA PHE A 158 9.05 1.26 -3.32
C PHE A 158 8.38 2.53 -3.85
N ARG A 159 7.05 2.62 -3.74
CA ARG A 159 6.29 3.80 -4.13
C ARG A 159 6.60 4.98 -3.21
N ARG A 160 6.61 4.76 -1.88
CA ARG A 160 7.02 5.79 -0.91
C ARG A 160 8.46 6.24 -1.12
N MET A 161 9.40 5.32 -1.35
CA MET A 161 10.77 5.67 -1.72
C MET A 161 10.85 6.62 -2.93
N LYS A 162 9.98 6.43 -3.93
CA LYS A 162 9.94 7.27 -5.14
C LYS A 162 9.18 8.58 -4.94
N GLN A 163 8.16 8.62 -4.09
CA GLN A 163 7.22 9.74 -3.96
C GLN A 163 7.44 10.59 -2.70
N THR A 164 7.97 10.00 -1.63
CA THR A 164 7.98 10.54 -0.28
C THR A 164 9.42 10.85 0.15
N GLY A 165 9.92 12.05 -0.19
CA GLY A 165 11.10 12.72 0.40
C GLY A 165 12.46 12.02 0.35
N LEU A 166 12.53 10.72 0.08
CA LEU A 166 13.77 9.94 -0.09
C LEU A 166 14.32 10.05 -1.50
N GLU A 167 13.59 10.75 -2.39
CA GLU A 167 13.98 11.18 -3.73
C GLU A 167 14.83 10.15 -4.48
N VAL A 168 14.41 8.87 -4.45
CA VAL A 168 15.04 7.81 -5.27
C VAL A 168 15.05 8.20 -6.75
N ARG A 169 14.18 9.13 -7.15
CA ARG A 169 14.26 9.83 -8.42
C ARG A 169 14.09 11.33 -8.18
N PRO A 170 14.82 12.18 -8.92
CA PRO A 170 15.78 11.83 -9.99
C PRO A 170 17.15 11.33 -9.48
N MET A 171 17.67 10.24 -10.08
CA MET A 171 19.04 9.77 -9.81
C MET A 171 20.03 10.51 -10.72
N PHE A 172 20.70 11.53 -10.21
CA PHE A 172 21.78 12.22 -10.94
C PHE A 172 23.12 11.44 -10.93
N HIS A 173 23.08 10.15 -10.64
CA HIS A 173 24.24 9.28 -10.56
C HIS A 173 24.37 8.42 -11.83
N TRP A 174 25.57 8.43 -12.42
CA TRP A 174 25.84 7.79 -13.72
C TRP A 174 26.73 6.55 -13.58
N ARG A 175 27.45 6.42 -12.45
CA ARG A 175 28.35 5.28 -12.18
C ARG A 175 27.57 4.16 -11.46
N PRO A 176 27.67 2.88 -11.90
CA PRO A 176 26.92 1.77 -11.29
C PRO A 176 27.03 1.69 -9.77
N ARG A 177 28.26 1.82 -9.23
CA ARG A 177 28.50 1.84 -7.77
C ARG A 177 27.77 2.95 -7.03
N ARG A 178 27.64 4.14 -7.62
CA ARG A 178 26.94 5.27 -7.00
C ARG A 178 25.42 5.08 -7.03
N ILE A 179 24.91 4.49 -8.10
CA ILE A 179 23.49 4.09 -8.21
C ILE A 179 23.16 3.06 -7.13
N GLU A 180 23.99 2.02 -7.01
CA GLU A 180 23.82 0.96 -6.01
C GLU A 180 23.88 1.51 -4.58
N ALA A 181 24.85 2.38 -4.27
CA ALA A 181 24.97 3.01 -2.96
C ALA A 181 23.74 3.90 -2.64
N HIS A 182 23.28 4.70 -3.60
CA HIS A 182 22.09 5.53 -3.43
C HIS A 182 20.84 4.69 -3.13
N VAL A 183 20.59 3.64 -3.92
CA VAL A 183 19.45 2.73 -3.68
C VAL A 183 19.54 2.08 -2.30
N ARG A 184 20.72 1.62 -1.87
CA ARG A 184 20.94 1.07 -0.53
C ARG A 184 20.63 2.07 0.58
N LEU A 185 21.10 3.31 0.45
CA LEU A 185 20.84 4.39 1.41
C LEU A 185 19.35 4.71 1.50
N CYS A 186 18.64 4.76 0.37
CA CYS A 186 17.20 5.00 0.36
C CYS A 186 16.41 3.86 1.02
N VAL A 187 16.83 2.60 0.84
CA VAL A 187 16.21 1.45 1.53
C VAL A 187 16.43 1.53 3.04
N LEU A 188 17.67 1.83 3.47
CA LEU A 188 17.99 2.02 4.89
C LEU A 188 17.17 3.17 5.50
N ALA A 189 17.10 4.30 4.82
CA ALA A 189 16.34 5.45 5.27
C ALA A 189 14.84 5.13 5.37
N LEU A 190 14.26 4.41 4.41
CA LEU A 190 12.87 3.95 4.50
C LEU A 190 12.64 3.05 5.71
N GLN A 191 13.56 2.13 5.99
CA GLN A 191 13.48 1.26 7.16
C GLN A 191 13.47 2.07 8.46
N MET A 192 14.35 3.08 8.57
CA MET A 192 14.39 3.99 9.72
C MET A 192 13.10 4.79 9.87
N GLN A 193 12.59 5.37 8.77
CA GLN A 193 11.32 6.09 8.76
C GLN A 193 10.18 5.19 9.25
N ARG A 194 10.09 3.96 8.73
CA ARG A 194 9.02 3.05 9.09
C ARG A 194 9.09 2.61 10.56
N ALA A 195 10.29 2.35 11.06
CA ALA A 195 10.51 2.05 12.47
C ALA A 195 10.07 3.21 13.38
N ALA A 196 10.38 4.45 12.98
CA ALA A 196 9.94 5.64 13.70
C ALA A 196 8.40 5.80 13.69
N GLU A 197 7.76 5.65 12.53
CA GLU A 197 6.30 5.71 12.41
C GLU A 197 5.60 4.68 13.30
N LEU A 198 6.11 3.44 13.34
CA LEU A 198 5.54 2.37 14.15
C LEU A 198 5.71 2.61 15.65
N ARG A 199 6.86 3.16 16.08
CA ARG A 199 7.14 3.44 17.50
C ARG A 199 6.41 4.67 18.01
N CYS A 200 6.27 5.71 17.19
CA CYS A 200 5.66 6.97 17.58
C CYS A 200 4.16 7.05 17.26
N GLY A 201 3.63 6.16 16.41
CA GLY A 201 2.23 6.21 15.96
C GLY A 201 1.89 7.42 15.08
N LEU A 202 2.90 8.12 14.55
CA LEU A 202 2.76 9.36 13.76
C LEU A 202 3.34 9.18 12.35
N PRO A 203 2.79 9.86 11.33
CA PRO A 203 3.39 9.88 9.99
C PRO A 203 4.80 10.50 10.00
N TRP A 204 5.71 10.01 9.15
CA TRP A 204 7.09 10.51 9.10
C TRP A 204 7.19 12.04 8.94
N ALA A 205 6.34 12.66 8.12
CA ALA A 205 6.35 14.10 7.90
C ALA A 205 6.14 14.90 9.20
N CYS A 206 5.29 14.41 10.10
CA CYS A 206 5.04 15.03 11.40
C CYS A 206 6.25 14.83 12.33
N ILE A 207 6.80 13.62 12.38
CA ILE A 207 8.00 13.31 13.16
C ILE A 207 9.18 14.20 12.73
N ALA A 208 9.43 14.28 11.42
CA ALA A 208 10.49 15.09 10.85
C ALA A 208 10.30 16.59 11.14
N HIS A 209 9.07 17.08 11.03
CA HIS A 209 8.75 18.48 11.33
C HIS A 209 9.01 18.84 12.79
N ILE A 210 8.54 18.01 13.73
CA ILE A 210 8.75 18.24 15.17
C ILE A 210 10.24 18.18 15.52
N LEU A 211 10.96 17.18 15.01
CA LEU A 211 12.40 17.04 15.25
C LEU A 211 13.23 18.15 14.58
N ALA A 212 12.77 18.74 13.47
CA ALA A 212 13.46 19.87 12.82
C ALA A 212 13.52 21.16 13.67
N SER A 213 12.69 21.25 14.72
CA SER A 213 12.78 22.32 15.73
C SER A 213 14.03 22.20 16.62
N LEU A 214 14.62 21.01 16.70
CA LEU A 214 15.87 20.75 17.42
C LEU A 214 17.04 21.21 16.56
N LYS A 215 17.58 22.38 16.91
CA LYS A 215 18.72 22.98 16.21
C LYS A 215 19.86 23.20 17.19
N ALA A 216 21.08 23.02 16.70
CA ALA A 216 22.27 23.50 17.36
C ALA A 216 22.49 24.96 16.93
N VAL A 217 22.43 25.88 17.90
CA VAL A 217 22.67 27.30 17.69
C VAL A 217 24.09 27.61 18.15
N CYS A 218 24.86 28.22 17.26
CA CYS A 218 26.22 28.64 17.51
C CYS A 218 26.22 30.14 17.88
N PHE A 219 26.64 30.45 19.09
CA PHE A 219 26.84 31.80 19.58
C PHE A 219 28.34 32.12 19.57
N GLN A 220 28.70 33.27 19.03
CA GLN A 220 30.05 33.80 19.13
C GLN A 220 30.00 35.06 19.99
N PHE A 221 30.76 35.06 21.10
CA PHE A 221 30.82 36.19 22.03
C PHE A 221 32.23 36.31 22.57
N GLU A 222 32.85 37.49 22.44
CA GLU A 222 34.22 37.79 22.94
C GLU A 222 35.27 36.73 22.56
N GLY A 223 35.24 36.24 21.32
CA GLY A 223 36.17 35.22 20.81
C GLY A 223 35.88 33.79 21.28
N ARG A 224 34.87 33.58 22.12
CA ARG A 224 34.36 32.25 22.53
C ARG A 224 33.26 31.80 21.59
N THR A 225 33.28 30.51 21.23
CA THR A 225 32.22 29.88 20.44
C THR A 225 31.46 28.89 21.32
N ILE A 226 30.17 29.16 21.56
CA ILE A 226 29.28 28.29 22.36
C ILE A 226 28.25 27.67 21.43
N VAL A 227 28.17 26.35 21.40
CA VAL A 227 27.15 25.61 20.66
C VAL A 227 26.12 25.07 21.65
N GLN A 228 24.90 25.59 21.59
CA GLN A 228 23.79 25.20 22.46
C GLN A 228 22.61 24.72 21.63
N ARG A 229 21.87 23.70 22.10
CA ARG A 229 20.62 23.31 21.47
C ARG A 229 19.45 24.26 21.81
N THR A 230 18.45 24.27 20.94
CA THR A 230 17.13 24.87 21.19
C THR A 230 16.39 24.20 22.37
N LYS A 231 15.34 24.87 22.87
CA LYS A 231 14.42 24.29 23.86
C LYS A 231 13.70 23.10 23.22
N ILE A 232 13.73 21.96 23.88
CA ILE A 232 13.02 20.75 23.42
C ILE A 232 11.55 20.95 23.77
N SER A 233 10.66 20.86 22.78
CA SER A 233 9.21 20.84 23.02
C SER A 233 8.80 19.52 23.69
N PRO A 234 7.69 19.48 24.46
CA PRO A 234 7.19 18.23 25.05
C PRO A 234 6.99 17.12 24.01
N GLU A 235 6.47 17.49 22.83
CA GLU A 235 6.26 16.59 21.70
C GLU A 235 7.57 15.99 21.18
N ALA A 236 8.62 16.81 21.04
CA ALA A 236 9.94 16.34 20.62
C ALA A 236 10.58 15.42 21.67
N ALA A 237 10.38 15.70 22.96
CA ALA A 237 10.87 14.84 24.03
C ALA A 237 10.19 13.46 24.03
N GLU A 238 8.88 13.42 23.79
CA GLU A 238 8.12 12.16 23.70
C GLU A 238 8.55 11.34 22.47
N ILE A 239 8.78 11.99 21.32
CA ILE A 239 9.35 11.32 20.14
C ILE A 239 10.72 10.72 20.45
N LEU A 240 11.64 11.47 21.05
CA LEU A 240 12.98 10.97 21.40
C LEU A 240 12.90 9.76 22.34
N LYS A 241 12.01 9.81 23.33
CA LYS A 241 11.74 8.71 24.26
C LYS A 241 11.21 7.46 23.53
N ASN A 242 10.20 7.61 22.67
CA ASN A 242 9.63 6.51 21.89
C ASN A 242 10.64 5.90 20.91
N LEU A 243 11.59 6.69 20.41
CA LEU A 243 12.69 6.23 19.58
C LEU A 243 13.84 5.59 20.39
N GLY A 244 13.86 5.73 21.72
CA GLY A 244 14.95 5.27 22.58
C GLY A 244 16.23 6.10 22.44
N ILE A 245 16.10 7.37 22.04
CA ILE A 245 17.22 8.29 21.83
C ILE A 245 17.38 9.17 23.08
N SER A 246 18.58 9.19 23.64
CA SER A 246 18.91 10.06 24.77
C SER A 246 18.74 11.53 24.40
N THR A 247 18.12 12.32 25.28
CA THR A 247 17.96 13.75 25.06
C THR A 247 19.34 14.44 25.00
N PRO A 248 19.61 15.26 23.95
CA PRO A 248 20.90 15.91 23.83
C PRO A 248 21.13 16.88 25.01
N LYS A 249 22.39 16.97 25.45
CA LYS A 249 22.81 17.96 26.47
C LYS A 249 22.49 19.38 25.98
N LYS A 250 22.17 20.27 26.92
CA LYS A 250 21.84 21.68 26.59
C LYS A 250 23.02 22.35 25.89
N LEU A 251 24.21 22.24 26.48
CA LEU A 251 25.48 22.66 25.89
C LEU A 251 26.11 21.48 25.14
N LEU A 252 26.43 21.69 23.87
CA LEU A 252 27.04 20.69 22.99
C LEU A 252 28.56 20.87 22.91
N SER A 253 29.04 22.12 22.83
CA SER A 253 30.47 22.44 22.81
C SER A 253 30.71 23.88 23.28
N VAL A 254 31.86 24.12 23.90
CA VAL A 254 32.39 25.45 24.22
C VAL A 254 33.84 25.49 23.74
N ALA A 255 34.15 26.38 22.81
CA ALA A 255 35.51 26.65 22.37
C ALA A 255 35.95 28.02 22.89
N GLU A 256 37.07 28.04 23.60
CA GLU A 256 37.71 29.27 24.08
C GLU A 256 38.47 29.97 22.95
N PRO A 257 38.74 31.28 23.06
CA PRO A 257 39.54 31.98 22.07
C PRO A 257 40.93 31.35 22.06
N ARG A 258 41.47 31.07 20.88
CA ARG A 258 42.87 30.68 20.77
C ARG A 258 43.70 31.85 21.30
N HIS A 259 44.29 31.70 22.48
CA HIS A 259 45.35 32.60 22.92
C HIS A 259 46.51 32.44 21.92
N THR A 260 46.67 33.41 21.04
CA THR A 260 47.91 33.64 20.31
C THR A 260 48.97 33.89 21.36
N GLN A 261 49.79 32.87 21.66
CA GLN A 261 51.06 33.08 22.34
C GLN A 261 51.89 33.98 21.43
N VAL A 262 51.98 35.26 21.80
CA VAL A 262 52.97 36.17 21.22
C VAL A 262 54.31 35.68 21.75
N ALA A 263 55.09 35.03 20.89
CA ALA A 263 56.47 34.68 21.17
C ALA A 263 57.26 35.98 21.38
N ALA A 264 57.87 36.11 22.56
CA ALA A 264 58.81 37.17 22.90
C ALA A 264 60.18 36.91 22.26
#